data_AF-A0A1F0RPD5-F1
#
_entry.id   AF-A0A1F0RPD5-F1
#
_cell.length_a   1.000
_cell.length_b   1.000
_cell.length_c   1.000
_cell.angle_alpha   90.00
_cell.angle_beta   90.00
_cell.angle_gamma   90.00
#
_symmetry.space_group_name_H-M   'P 1'
#
loop_
_entity.id
_entity.type
_entity.pdbx_description
1 polymer ?
#
loop_
_entity_poly.entity_id
_entity_poly.type
_entity_poly.pdbx_seq_one_letter_code
_entity_poly.pdbx_strand_id
1 'polypeptide(L)'
;MSEEQDPIRTAHQWLEEAAELVGVSPADATALVRELLDLTKDVAHTQSRPAAPLTAYLVGLASKDVDEARTHIATLKEALNR
;
A
#
# COMPACT_ATOMS: atom_id res chain seq x y z
N MET A 1 10.07 -20.10 23.18
CA MET A 1 9.88 -18.64 23.07
C MET A 1 9.61 -18.37 21.62
N SER A 2 8.33 -18.17 21.26
CA SER A 2 7.96 -17.92 19.87
C SER A 2 8.58 -16.60 19.44
N GLU A 3 9.41 -16.63 18.41
CA GLU A 3 9.80 -15.41 17.69
C GLU A 3 8.51 -14.78 17.18
N GLU A 4 8.10 -13.70 17.84
CA GLU A 4 6.99 -12.88 17.41
C GLU A 4 7.43 -12.26 16.08
N GLN A 5 7.03 -12.90 14.98
CA GLN A 5 7.45 -12.50 13.64
C GLN A 5 7.02 -11.04 13.43
N ASP A 6 7.95 -10.20 12.98
CA ASP A 6 7.69 -8.80 12.65
C ASP A 6 6.45 -8.72 11.73
N PRO A 7 5.36 -8.04 12.15
CA PRO A 7 4.13 -7.94 11.36
C PRO A 7 4.34 -7.42 9.94
N ILE A 8 5.39 -6.61 9.72
CA ILE A 8 5.75 -6.13 8.39
C ILE A 8 6.36 -7.25 7.56
N ARG A 9 7.16 -8.12 8.16
CA ARG A 9 7.76 -9.28 7.48
C ARG A 9 6.70 -10.29 7.05
N THR A 10 5.71 -10.55 7.91
CA THR A 10 4.59 -11.44 7.57
C THR A 10 3.69 -10.83 6.48
N ALA A 11 3.49 -9.51 6.50
CA ALA A 11 2.76 -8.81 5.45
C ALA A 11 3.48 -8.85 4.09
N HIS A 12 4.81 -8.68 4.06
CA HIS A 12 5.59 -8.81 2.82
C HIS A 12 5.53 -10.23 2.26
N GLN A 13 5.72 -11.25 3.10
CA GLN A 13 5.65 -12.66 2.68
C GLN A 13 4.28 -13.00 2.09
N TRP A 14 3.21 -12.63 2.79
CA TRP A 14 1.86 -12.84 2.28
C TRP A 14 1.61 -12.07 0.98
N LEU A 15 2.12 -10.85 0.84
CA LEU A 15 1.92 -10.03 -0.35
C LEU A 15 2.63 -10.61 -1.58
N GLU A 16 3.81 -11.20 -1.40
CA GLU A 16 4.51 -11.95 -2.45
C GLU A 16 3.70 -13.17 -2.91
N GLU A 17 3.23 -14.00 -1.96
CA GLU A 17 2.39 -15.17 -2.26
C GLU A 17 1.08 -14.76 -2.95
N ALA A 18 0.42 -13.73 -2.44
CA ALA A 18 -0.83 -13.23 -3.01
C ALA A 18 -0.62 -12.66 -4.42
N ALA A 19 0.50 -11.98 -4.67
CA ALA A 19 0.85 -11.46 -6.00
C ALA A 19 0.99 -12.59 -7.02
N GLU A 20 1.67 -13.67 -6.66
CA GLU A 20 1.80 -14.85 -7.52
C GLU A 20 0.43 -15.47 -7.86
N LEU A 21 -0.48 -15.57 -6.88
CA LEU A 21 -1.82 -16.12 -7.08
C LEU A 21 -2.67 -15.33 -8.08
N VAL A 22 -2.46 -14.02 -8.19
CA VAL A 22 -3.22 -13.15 -9.10
C VAL A 22 -2.43 -12.72 -10.34
N GLY A 23 -1.22 -13.26 -10.54
CA GLY A 23 -0.39 -13.01 -11.73
C GLY A 23 0.28 -11.64 -11.74
N VAL A 24 0.58 -11.07 -10.58
CA VAL A 24 1.34 -9.82 -10.42
C VAL A 24 2.78 -10.15 -10.03
N SER A 25 3.75 -9.38 -10.54
CA SER A 25 5.15 -9.48 -10.16
C SER A 25 5.32 -9.24 -8.64
N PRO A 26 5.93 -10.16 -7.87
CA PRO A 26 6.18 -9.94 -6.44
C PRO A 26 7.03 -8.70 -6.16
N ALA A 27 7.94 -8.36 -7.08
CA ALA A 27 8.74 -7.14 -6.98
C ALA A 27 7.87 -5.88 -7.10
N ASP A 28 6.91 -5.85 -8.02
CA ASP A 28 6.00 -4.71 -8.19
C ASP A 28 5.00 -4.63 -7.04
N ALA A 29 4.49 -5.77 -6.58
CA ALA A 29 3.56 -5.85 -5.45
C ALA A 29 4.17 -5.31 -4.15
N THR A 30 5.47 -5.53 -3.94
CA THR A 30 6.18 -5.09 -2.73
C THR A 30 6.85 -3.71 -2.87
N ALA A 31 6.91 -3.14 -4.08
CA ALA A 31 7.66 -1.92 -4.37
C ALA A 31 7.19 -0.66 -3.62
N LEU A 32 5.91 -0.61 -3.20
CA LEU A 32 5.27 0.57 -2.60
C LEU A 32 4.73 0.33 -1.19
N VAL A 33 5.15 -0.75 -0.52
CA VAL A 33 4.58 -1.12 0.79
C VAL A 33 4.70 0.02 1.80
N ARG A 34 5.86 0.66 1.92
CA ARG A 34 6.07 1.75 2.89
C ARG A 34 5.20 2.96 2.55
N GLU A 35 5.18 3.37 1.29
CA GLU A 35 4.46 4.54 0.82
C GLU A 35 2.94 4.38 0.96
N LEU A 36 2.40 3.19 0.67
CA LEU A 36 0.99 2.88 0.85
C LEU A 36 0.62 2.77 2.34
N LEU A 37 1.48 2.19 3.18
CA LEU A 37 1.23 2.13 4.63
C LEU A 37 1.25 3.54 5.26
N ASP A 38 2.15 4.41 4.81
CA ASP A 38 2.18 5.80 5.25
C ASP A 38 0.92 6.56 4.77
N LEU A 39 0.54 6.43 3.50
CA LEU A 39 -0.68 7.07 2.97
C LEU A 39 -1.93 6.59 3.72
N THR A 40 -2.07 5.29 3.92
CA THR A 40 -3.25 4.71 4.61
C THR A 40 -3.32 5.13 6.08
N LYS A 41 -2.17 5.27 6.75
CA LYS A 41 -2.08 5.86 8.10
C LYS A 41 -2.58 7.30 8.11
N ASP A 42 -2.12 8.14 7.18
CA ASP A 42 -2.52 9.55 7.12
C ASP A 42 -4.02 9.69 6.83
N VAL A 43 -4.56 8.92 5.89
CA VAL A 43 -6.01 8.90 5.58
C VAL A 43 -6.83 8.40 6.77
N ALA A 44 -6.38 7.36 7.48
CA ALA A 44 -7.09 6.83 8.64
C ALA A 44 -7.20 7.85 9.78
N HIS A 45 -6.18 8.69 9.96
CA HIS A 45 -6.18 9.74 10.99
C HIS A 45 -6.97 10.99 10.61
N THR A 46 -6.94 11.38 9.33
CA THR A 46 -7.51 12.66 8.88
C THR A 46 -8.91 12.55 8.31
N GLN A 47 -9.20 11.49 7.54
CA GLN A 47 -10.48 11.31 6.84
C GLN A 47 -11.37 10.33 7.59
N SER A 48 -11.03 9.03 7.52
CA SER A 48 -11.70 7.96 8.27
C SER A 48 -10.95 6.65 8.13
N ARG A 49 -11.09 5.76 9.12
CA ARG A 49 -10.49 4.41 9.08
C ARG A 49 -10.96 3.59 7.86
N PRO A 50 -12.25 3.59 7.44
CA PRO A 50 -12.66 2.90 6.22
C PRO A 50 -12.08 3.49 4.93
N ALA A 51 -11.78 4.79 4.88
CA ALA A 51 -11.22 5.42 3.69
C ALA A 51 -9.78 4.97 3.39
N ALA A 52 -9.04 4.51 4.40
CA ALA A 52 -7.66 4.05 4.23
C ALA A 52 -7.52 2.91 3.20
N PRO A 53 -8.13 1.72 3.38
CA PRO A 53 -8.03 0.64 2.38
C PRO A 53 -8.68 1.02 1.03
N LEU A 54 -9.75 1.83 1.03
CA LEU A 54 -10.38 2.30 -0.21
C LEU A 54 -9.45 3.21 -1.03
N THR A 55 -8.63 4.02 -0.35
CA THR A 55 -7.63 4.89 -1.00
C THR A 55 -6.50 4.06 -1.61
N ALA A 56 -6.00 3.04 -0.90
CA ALA A 56 -4.98 2.14 -1.46
C ALA A 56 -5.51 1.39 -2.70
N TYR A 57 -6.76 0.90 -2.63
CA TYR A 57 -7.42 0.30 -3.80
C TYR A 57 -7.56 1.29 -4.96
N LEU A 58 -7.97 2.53 -4.70
CA LEU A 58 -8.10 3.58 -5.72
C LEU A 58 -6.75 3.89 -6.40
N VAL A 59 -5.66 3.98 -5.64
CA VAL A 59 -4.31 4.16 -6.19
C VAL A 59 -3.99 3.03 -7.16
N GLY A 60 -4.20 1.78 -6.75
CA GLY A 60 -3.98 0.62 -7.62
C GLY A 60 -4.87 0.65 -8.87
N LEU A 61 -6.15 0.97 -8.71
CA LEU A 61 -7.12 1.03 -9.80
C LEU A 61 -6.79 2.14 -10.82
N ALA A 62 -6.22 3.24 -10.37
CA ALA A 62 -5.87 4.39 -11.21
C ALA A 62 -4.53 4.27 -11.94
N SER A 63 -3.72 3.25 -11.61
CA SER A 63 -2.32 3.18 -12.05
C SER A 63 -2.08 2.01 -12.99
N LYS A 64 -1.26 2.21 -14.01
CA LYS A 64 -0.81 1.14 -14.93
C LYS A 64 0.42 0.40 -14.44
N ASP A 65 1.25 1.10 -13.66
CA ASP A 65 2.51 0.61 -13.14
C ASP A 65 2.86 1.26 -11.79
N VAL A 66 4.00 0.86 -11.23
CA VAL A 66 4.53 1.33 -9.95
C VAL A 66 4.87 2.82 -9.96
N ASP A 67 5.33 3.37 -11.08
CA ASP A 67 5.75 4.78 -11.17
C ASP A 67 4.52 5.71 -11.21
N GLU A 68 3.47 5.31 -11.93
CA GLU A 68 2.19 6.01 -11.92
C GLU A 68 1.53 5.92 -10.54
N ALA A 69 1.57 4.75 -9.89
CA ALA A 69 1.07 4.58 -8.52
C ALA A 69 1.81 5.47 -7.52
N ARG A 70 3.14 5.57 -7.62
CA ARG A 70 3.97 6.47 -6.81
C ARG A 70 3.56 7.94 -7.00
N THR A 71 3.26 8.33 -8.23
CA THR A 71 2.80 9.69 -8.56
C THR A 71 1.43 9.99 -7.95
N HIS A 72 0.49 9.03 -8.02
CA HIS A 72 -0.82 9.15 -7.37
C HIS A 72 -0.71 9.23 -5.84
N ILE A 73 0.17 8.43 -5.22
CA ILE A 73 0.44 8.51 -3.78
C ILE A 73 0.93 9.91 -3.39
N ALA A 74 1.89 10.46 -4.13
CA ALA A 74 2.41 11.80 -3.87
C ALA A 74 1.31 12.87 -3.96
N THR A 75 0.48 12.81 -5.02
CA THR A 75 -0.64 13.73 -5.23
C THR A 75 -1.64 13.69 -4.07
N LEU A 76 -1.99 12.51 -3.59
CA LEU A 76 -2.92 12.33 -2.47
C LEU A 76 -2.32 12.82 -1.15
N LYS A 77 -1.03 12.54 -0.90
CA LYS A 77 -0.34 13.04 0.30
C LYS A 77 -0.28 14.57 0.32
N GLU A 78 -0.06 15.22 -0.81
CA GLU A 78 -0.12 16.68 -0.90
C GLU A 78 -1.51 17.22 -0.57
N ALA A 79 -2.58 16.54 -1.02
CA ALA A 79 -3.96 16.96 -0.73
C ALA A 79 -4.33 16.81 0.74
N LEU A 80 -3.80 15.80 1.45
CA LEU A 80 -4.04 15.59 2.89
C LEU A 80 -3.33 16.60 3.79
N ASN A 81 -2.25 17.23 3.29
CA ASN A 81 -1.45 18.20 4.03
C ASN A 81 -1.88 19.67 3.81
N ARG A 82 -2.96 19.89 3.05
CA ARG A 82 -3.58 21.22 2.85
C ARG A 82 -4.69 21.45 3.85
#